data_AF-A0A7S1LHF1-F1
#
_entry.id   AF-A0A7S1LHF1-F1
#
_cell.length_a   1.000
_cell.length_b   1.000
_cell.length_c   1.000
_cell.angle_alpha   90.00
_cell.angle_beta   90.00
_cell.angle_gamma   90.00
#
_symmetry.space_group_name_H-M   'P 1'
#
loop_
_entity.id
_entity.type
_entity.pdbx_description
1 polymer ?
#
loop_
_entity_poly.entity_id
_entity_poly.type
_entity_poly.pdbx_seq_one_letter_code
_entity_poly.pdbx_strand_id
1 'polypeptide(L)'
;VGVTIAELATGRHPFLPAEKGGLASTERFWALAEVIKHTATAKECAAATDAAISAAVADCGAELRSFVCAAVRAEASERATVQELLAHPFFACAEGAESSTPPPELLRRLWLGDASPARDC
;
A
#
# COMPACT_ATOMS: atom_id res chain seq x y z
N VAL A 1 -4.32 7.47 -1.91
CA VAL A 1 -3.33 7.12 -2.95
C VAL A 1 -2.19 6.26 -2.37
N GLY A 2 -1.52 6.66 -1.29
CA GLY A 2 -0.40 5.87 -0.73
C GLY A 2 -0.77 4.45 -0.30
N VAL A 3 -1.90 4.26 0.40
CA VAL A 3 -2.42 2.92 0.76
C VAL A 3 -2.64 2.04 -0.47
N THR A 4 -3.22 2.62 -1.53
CA THR A 4 -3.47 1.91 -2.80
C THR A 4 -2.18 1.49 -3.48
N ILE A 5 -1.17 2.37 -3.51
CA ILE A 5 0.13 2.06 -4.11
C ILE A 5 0.86 0.98 -3.30
N ALA A 6 0.78 1.04 -1.96
CA ALA A 6 1.30 -0.02 -1.11
C ALA A 6 0.61 -1.38 -1.38
N GLU A 7 -0.72 -1.38 -1.55
CA GLU A 7 -1.46 -2.59 -1.90
C GLU A 7 -1.06 -3.14 -3.28
N LEU A 8 -0.94 -2.29 -4.29
CA LEU A 8 -0.51 -2.70 -5.63
C LEU A 8 0.92 -3.27 -5.63
N ALA A 9 1.82 -2.67 -4.85
CA ALA A 9 3.21 -3.12 -4.78
C ALA A 9 3.39 -4.44 -4.04
N THR A 10 2.51 -4.74 -3.07
CA THR A 10 2.68 -5.87 -2.15
C THR A 10 1.65 -6.98 -2.37
N GLY A 11 0.63 -6.73 -3.19
CA GLY A 11 -0.54 -7.60 -3.37
C GLY A 11 -1.41 -7.73 -2.11
N ARG A 12 -1.15 -6.94 -1.07
CA ARG A 12 -1.74 -7.08 0.27
C ARG A 12 -2.16 -5.72 0.80
N HIS A 13 -3.34 -5.66 1.41
CA HIS A 13 -3.78 -4.41 2.04
C HIS A 13 -2.96 -4.15 3.32
N PRO A 14 -2.36 -2.96 3.51
CA PRO A 14 -1.41 -2.70 4.61
C PRO A 14 -1.98 -2.87 6.03
N PHE A 15 -3.30 -2.81 6.18
CA PHE A 15 -4.01 -2.93 7.46
C PHE A 15 -4.71 -4.28 7.65
N LEU A 16 -4.51 -5.23 6.73
CA LEU A 16 -5.09 -6.57 6.83
C LEU A 16 -4.00 -7.61 7.14
N PRO A 17 -4.33 -8.65 7.93
CA PRO A 17 -3.45 -9.81 8.08
C PRO A 17 -3.17 -10.44 6.71
N ALA A 18 -1.95 -10.93 6.50
CA ALA A 18 -1.51 -11.50 5.22
C ALA A 18 -2.39 -12.68 4.74
N GLU A 19 -3.08 -13.34 5.67
CA GLU A 19 -3.97 -14.49 5.42
C GLU A 19 -5.36 -14.10 4.91
N LYS A 20 -5.72 -12.81 4.91
CA LYS A 20 -7.04 -12.29 4.51
C LYS A 20 -7.00 -11.53 3.17
N GLY A 21 -6.42 -12.15 2.14
CA GLY A 21 -6.52 -11.65 0.76
C GLY A 21 -7.96 -11.73 0.22
N GLY A 22 -8.41 -10.73 -0.53
CA GLY A 22 -9.69 -10.79 -1.28
C GLY A 22 -10.94 -10.21 -0.59
N LEU A 23 -10.80 -9.51 0.53
CA LEU A 23 -11.94 -8.90 1.24
C LEU A 23 -12.56 -7.71 0.48
N ALA A 24 -13.87 -7.51 0.68
CA ALA A 24 -14.60 -6.37 0.13
C ALA A 24 -14.12 -5.05 0.76
N SER A 25 -14.23 -3.94 0.04
CA SER A 25 -13.73 -2.61 0.46
C SER A 25 -14.17 -2.20 1.88
N THR A 26 -15.39 -2.55 2.27
CA THR A 26 -15.95 -2.29 3.61
C THR A 26 -15.24 -3.06 4.73
N GLU A 27 -14.82 -4.30 4.49
CA GLU A 27 -14.09 -5.11 5.49
C GLU A 27 -12.66 -4.59 5.69
N ARG A 28 -12.04 -4.01 4.64
CA ARG A 28 -10.73 -3.35 4.74
C ARG A 28 -10.80 -2.07 5.57
N PHE A 29 -11.89 -1.32 5.45
CA PHE A 29 -12.17 -0.15 6.27
C PHE A 29 -12.37 -0.50 7.75
N TRP A 30 -13.09 -1.59 8.05
CA TRP A 30 -13.28 -2.04 9.43
C TRP A 30 -12.00 -2.54 10.09
N ALA A 31 -11.07 -3.15 9.33
CA ALA A 31 -9.77 -3.53 9.88
C ALA A 31 -8.93 -2.32 10.34
N LEU A 32 -8.97 -1.22 9.60
CA LEU A 32 -8.39 0.06 10.04
C LEU A 32 -9.13 0.59 11.28
N ALA A 33 -10.46 0.50 11.30
CA ALA A 33 -11.26 0.92 12.45
C ALA A 33 -10.99 0.07 13.71
N GLU A 34 -10.69 -1.23 13.59
CA GLU A 34 -10.30 -2.08 14.72
C GLU A 34 -8.93 -1.68 15.29
N VAL A 35 -7.95 -1.31 14.45
CA VAL A 35 -6.69 -0.71 14.93
C VAL A 35 -6.96 0.57 15.71
N ILE A 36 -7.90 1.39 15.25
CA ILE A 36 -8.29 2.65 15.90
C ILE A 36 -9.02 2.39 17.23
N LYS A 37 -9.89 1.38 17.32
CA LYS A 37 -10.65 1.03 18.53
C LYS A 37 -9.77 0.63 19.72
N HIS A 38 -8.55 0.15 19.47
CA HIS A 38 -7.60 -0.25 20.50
C HIS A 38 -6.55 0.82 20.83
N THR A 39 -6.59 1.98 20.16
CA THR A 39 -5.73 3.13 20.47
C THR A 39 -6.50 4.15 21.31
N ALA A 40 -5.92 4.61 22.42
CA ALA A 40 -6.56 5.54 23.35
C ALA A 40 -6.46 7.00 22.87
N THR A 41 -5.53 7.32 21.96
CA THR A 41 -5.31 8.69 21.47
C THR A 41 -5.10 8.76 19.95
N ALA A 42 -5.37 9.93 19.36
CA ALA A 42 -5.09 10.22 17.95
C ALA A 42 -3.61 10.02 17.59
N LYS A 43 -2.69 10.28 18.53
CA LYS A 43 -1.25 10.09 18.36
C LYS A 43 -0.88 8.60 18.26
N GLU A 44 -1.51 7.75 19.05
CA GLU A 44 -1.30 6.30 18.98
C GLU A 44 -1.85 5.71 17.68
N CYS A 45 -3.02 6.20 17.23
CA CYS A 45 -3.57 5.85 15.93
C CYS A 45 -2.62 6.25 14.79
N ALA A 46 -2.04 7.45 14.85
CA ALA A 46 -1.04 7.90 13.88
C ALA A 46 0.20 7.01 13.86
N ALA A 47 0.76 6.70 15.03
CA ALA A 47 1.92 5.82 15.15
C ALA A 47 1.63 4.39 14.65
N ALA A 48 0.46 3.83 14.98
CA ALA A 48 0.04 2.52 14.50
C ALA A 48 -0.15 2.50 12.97
N THR A 49 -0.68 3.58 12.40
CA THR A 49 -0.82 3.74 10.95
C THR A 49 0.54 3.77 10.26
N ASP A 50 1.45 4.61 10.75
CA ASP A 50 2.80 4.74 10.20
C ASP A 50 3.58 3.42 10.31
N ALA A 51 3.44 2.69 11.43
CA ALA A 51 4.07 1.38 11.63
C ALA A 51 3.50 0.31 10.69
N ALA A 52 2.18 0.23 10.53
CA ALA A 52 1.53 -0.74 9.65
C ALA A 52 1.94 -0.52 8.19
N ILE A 53 1.96 0.74 7.73
CA ILE A 53 2.44 1.08 6.40
C ILE A 53 3.92 0.70 6.24
N SER A 54 4.77 1.12 7.17
CA SER A 54 6.22 0.87 7.08
C SER A 54 6.53 -0.62 7.02
N ALA A 55 5.79 -1.44 7.77
CA ALA A 55 5.90 -2.89 7.72
C ALA A 55 5.40 -3.46 6.38
N ALA A 56 4.27 -2.96 5.86
CA ALA A 56 3.70 -3.44 4.60
C ALA A 56 4.66 -3.26 3.42
N VAL A 57 5.36 -2.13 3.35
CA VAL A 57 6.30 -1.83 2.26
C VAL A 57 7.77 -2.10 2.62
N ALA A 58 8.07 -2.80 3.71
CA ALA A 58 9.45 -2.98 4.20
C ALA A 58 10.38 -3.59 3.13
N ASP A 59 9.87 -4.56 2.35
CA ASP A 59 10.62 -5.26 1.30
C ASP A 59 10.65 -4.52 -0.05
N CYS A 60 9.99 -3.36 -0.14
CA CYS A 60 9.97 -2.55 -1.35
C CYS A 60 11.24 -1.68 -1.49
N GLY A 61 11.49 -1.21 -2.71
CA GLY A 61 12.57 -0.25 -3.01
C GLY A 61 12.44 1.05 -2.20
N ALA A 62 13.57 1.70 -1.93
CA ALA A 62 13.64 2.86 -1.02
C ALA A 62 12.74 4.03 -1.47
N GLU A 63 12.64 4.26 -2.77
CA GLU A 63 11.85 5.32 -3.39
C GLU A 63 10.36 5.06 -3.22
N LEU A 64 9.90 3.82 -3.41
CA LEU A 64 8.52 3.42 -3.18
C LEU A 64 8.15 3.54 -1.70
N ARG A 65 9.04 3.10 -0.80
CA ARG A 65 8.83 3.25 0.65
C ARG A 65 8.69 4.72 1.06
N SER A 66 9.63 5.56 0.63
CA SER A 66 9.61 7.00 0.90
C SER A 66 8.32 7.65 0.39
N PHE A 67 7.91 7.32 -0.84
CA PHE A 67 6.70 7.84 -1.45
C PHE A 67 5.45 7.47 -0.64
N VAL A 68 5.29 6.19 -0.32
CA VAL A 68 4.12 5.70 0.41
C VAL A 68 4.04 6.35 1.78
N CYS A 69 5.14 6.42 2.53
CA CYS A 69 5.18 7.05 3.84
C CYS A 69 4.82 8.54 3.79
N ALA A 70 5.29 9.29 2.79
CA ALA A 70 4.94 10.69 2.60
C ALA A 70 3.43 10.88 2.30
N ALA A 71 2.82 9.93 1.58
CA ALA A 71 1.42 10.01 1.13
C ALA A 71 0.40 9.60 2.20
N VAL A 72 0.80 8.94 3.29
CA VAL A 72 -0.10 8.34 4.29
C VAL A 72 0.07 8.86 5.71
N ARG A 73 0.88 9.91 5.92
CA ARG A 73 1.02 10.55 7.23
C ARG A 73 -0.34 10.86 7.85
N ALA A 74 -0.54 10.43 9.08
CA ALA A 74 -1.82 10.61 9.77
C ALA A 74 -2.14 12.10 9.98
N GLU A 75 -1.15 12.89 10.39
CA GLU A 75 -1.27 14.35 10.51
C GLU A 75 -1.37 14.98 9.12
N ALA A 76 -2.37 15.85 8.93
CA ALA A 76 -2.67 16.43 7.63
C ALA A 76 -1.62 17.45 7.20
N SER A 77 -1.03 18.18 8.15
CA SER A 77 0.03 19.16 7.88
C SER A 77 1.38 18.51 7.53
N GLU A 78 1.59 17.25 7.91
CA GLU A 78 2.82 16.49 7.60
C GLU A 78 2.67 15.63 6.34
N ARG A 79 1.46 15.51 5.80
CA ARG A 79 1.17 14.71 4.61
C ARG A 79 1.55 15.48 3.36
N ALA A 80 2.31 14.83 2.48
CA ALA A 80 2.69 15.43 1.21
C ALA A 80 1.45 15.77 0.37
N THR A 81 1.47 16.95 -0.21
CA THR A 81 0.49 17.43 -1.18
C THR A 81 0.58 16.65 -2.47
N VAL A 82 -0.45 16.74 -3.31
CA VAL A 82 -0.45 16.11 -4.64
C VAL A 82 0.74 16.59 -5.49
N GLN A 83 1.07 17.88 -5.42
CA GLN A 83 2.18 18.44 -6.19
C GLN A 83 3.54 17.89 -5.73
N GLU A 84 3.75 17.78 -4.42
CA GLU A 84 4.97 17.18 -3.84
C GLU A 84 5.07 15.68 -4.16
N LEU A 85 3.95 14.96 -4.16
CA LEU A 85 3.91 13.56 -4.54
C LEU A 85 4.23 13.36 -6.02
N LEU A 86 3.71 14.20 -6.92
CA LEU A 86 4.02 14.12 -8.35
C LEU A 86 5.48 14.45 -8.65
N ALA A 87 6.11 15.30 -7.85
CA ALA A 87 7.54 15.61 -7.95
C ALA A 87 8.46 14.56 -7.27
N HIS A 88 7.89 13.53 -6.64
CA HIS A 88 8.68 12.56 -5.87
C HIS A 88 9.53 11.66 -6.80
N PRO A 89 10.78 11.31 -6.43
CA PRO A 89 11.68 10.49 -7.25
C PRO A 89 11.12 9.13 -7.70
N PHE A 90 10.13 8.60 -6.98
CA PHE A 90 9.38 7.40 -7.36
C PHE A 90 8.79 7.50 -8.79
N PHE A 91 8.34 8.68 -9.21
CA PHE A 91 7.83 8.90 -10.57
C PHE A 91 8.92 9.25 -11.58
N ALA A 92 10.07 9.79 -11.14
CA ALA A 92 11.20 10.10 -12.02
C ALA A 92 11.79 8.82 -12.67
N CYS A 93 11.73 7.68 -11.98
CA CYS A 93 12.12 6.39 -12.54
C CYS A 93 11.11 5.84 -13.56
N ALA A 94 9.87 6.31 -13.57
CA ALA A 94 8.83 5.85 -14.49
C ALA A 94 8.87 6.56 -15.85
N GLU A 95 9.34 7.80 -15.92
CA GLU A 95 9.46 8.55 -17.18
C GLU A 95 10.64 8.09 -18.06
N GLY A 96 11.66 7.45 -17.47
CA GLY A 96 12.82 6.91 -18.20
C GLY A 96 12.77 5.40 -18.45
N ALA A 97 11.82 4.69 -17.85
CA ALA A 97 11.58 3.29 -18.15
C ALA A 97 10.75 3.22 -19.44
N GLU A 98 11.36 2.77 -20.54
CA GLU A 98 10.61 2.35 -21.73
C GLU A 98 9.39 1.56 -21.25
N SER A 99 8.20 1.95 -21.68
CA SER A 99 6.95 1.37 -21.24
C SER A 99 6.97 -0.12 -21.53
N SER A 100 7.45 -0.92 -20.58
CA SER A 100 7.39 -2.36 -20.70
C SER A 100 5.92 -2.71 -20.53
N THR A 101 5.26 -2.92 -21.65
CA THR A 101 3.92 -3.50 -21.66
C THR A 101 3.97 -4.70 -20.73
N PRO A 102 3.15 -4.74 -19.66
CA PRO A 102 3.19 -5.85 -18.74
C PRO A 102 2.99 -7.14 -19.55
N PRO A 103 3.78 -8.19 -19.30
CA PRO A 103 3.72 -9.40 -20.12
C PRO A 103 2.27 -9.91 -20.18
N PRO A 104 1.79 -10.40 -21.34
CA PRO A 104 0.39 -10.78 -21.54
C PRO A 104 -0.14 -11.77 -20.49
N GLU A 105 0.74 -12.62 -19.96
CA GLU A 105 0.44 -13.55 -18.87
C GLU A 105 0.08 -12.86 -17.56
N LEU A 106 0.69 -11.71 -17.27
CA LEU A 106 0.42 -10.90 -16.08
C LEU A 106 -0.94 -10.18 -16.20
N LEU A 107 -1.27 -9.72 -17.41
CA LEU A 107 -2.59 -9.16 -17.73
C LEU A 107 -3.69 -10.21 -17.66
N ARG A 108 -3.45 -11.41 -18.17
CA ARG A 108 -4.40 -12.54 -18.07
C ARG A 108 -4.66 -12.91 -16.61
N ARG A 109 -3.63 -13.01 -15.77
CA ARG A 109 -3.77 -13.34 -14.34
C ARG A 109 -4.55 -12.26 -13.57
N LEU A 110 -4.33 -10.99 -13.88
CA LEU A 110 -5.07 -9.87 -13.29
C LEU A 110 -6.54 -9.82 -13.72
N TRP A 111 -6.84 -10.17 -14.97
CA TRP A 111 -8.19 -10.06 -15.53
C TRP A 111 -9.05 -11.29 -15.31
N LEU A 112 -8.44 -12.47 -15.31
CA LEU A 112 -9.14 -13.76 -15.19
C LEU A 112 -9.20 -14.26 -13.74
N GLY A 113 -8.46 -13.63 -12.82
CA GLY A 113 -8.49 -13.98 -11.40
C GLY A 113 -8.03 -15.41 -11.15
N ASP A 114 -6.73 -15.69 -11.35
CA ASP A 114 -6.19 -16.97 -10.91
C ASP A 114 -6.15 -17.01 -9.37
N ALA A 115 -7.02 -17.84 -8.79
CA ALA A 115 -6.82 -18.37 -7.46
C ALA A 115 -5.48 -19.10 -7.47
N SER A 116 -4.46 -18.53 -6.83
CA SER A 116 -3.22 -19.25 -6.58
C SER A 116 -3.56 -20.57 -5.87
N PRO A 117 -3.09 -21.73 -6.33
CA PRO A 117 -3.12 -22.91 -5.48
C PRO A 117 -2.25 -22.59 -4.25
N ALA A 118 -2.73 -23.05 -3.10
CA ALA A 118 -2.00 -23.01 -1.84
C ALA A 118 -0.56 -23.47 -2.07
N ARG A 119 0.42 -22.68 -1.61
CA ARG A 119 1.77 -23.19 -1.44
C ARG A 119 1.75 -24.01 -0.17
N ASP A 120 1.66 -25.33 -0.32
CA ASP A 120 2.01 -26.27 0.72
C ASP A 120 3.48 -26.03 1.13
N CYS A 121 3.66 -25.58 2.36
CA CYS A 121 4.90 -25.71 3.13
C CYS A 121 4.58 -26.57 4.36
#